data_AF-Q3U6H6-F1
#
_entry.id   AF-Q3U6H6-F1
#
_cell.length_a   1.000
_cell.length_b   1.000
_cell.length_c   1.000
_cell.angle_alpha   90.00
_cell.angle_beta   90.00
_cell.angle_gamma   90.00
#
_symmetry.space_group_name_H-M   'P 1'
#
loop_
_entity.id
_entity.type
_entity.pdbx_description
1 polymer ?
#
loop_
_entity_poly.entity_id
_entity_poly.type
_entity_poly.pdbx_seq_one_letter_code
_entity_poly.pdbx_strand_id
1 'polypeptide(L)'
;WKNKSTHEILQKLNDCGCLAGQTILLGILLKREGPNFITMEGTVSDHIERVYRRAGSKKLWSVVRRAASLLNKVVDSLAPSITNVLVQGKQVTLGAFGHEEEVISNPLSPRVIKNIIYYKCNTHDEREAVIQQELVIHIGWIISNSPELFSGMLKIRIGWIIHAMEYELQVRGGDKPAVDLYQLSPSEVKQLLLDILQPQQSGRCWLNRRQIDGSLNRTPPEFYDRVWQILERTPNGIVVAGKHLPQQPTLSDMTMYEMNFSLLVEDMLGNIDQPKYRQIIVELLMVVSIVLERNPELEFQDKVDLDRLVKEAFHEFQKDESRLKEIEKQDDMTSFYNTPPLGKRGTCSYLTKVVMNSLLEGEVKPSNEDSCLVS
;
A
#
# COMPACT_ATOMS: atom_id res chain seq x y z
N TRP A 1 -14.07 -26.59 15.55
CA TRP A 1 -14.67 -27.52 14.56
C TRP A 1 -13.68 -28.29 13.70
N LYS A 2 -12.47 -27.77 13.40
CA LYS A 2 -11.48 -28.48 12.54
C LYS A 2 -11.12 -29.90 13.01
N ASN A 3 -11.10 -30.17 14.32
CA ASN A 3 -10.75 -31.47 14.90
C ASN A 3 -11.96 -32.40 15.15
N LYS A 4 -13.18 -31.94 14.84
CA LYS A 4 -14.41 -32.72 15.05
C LYS A 4 -14.63 -33.69 13.89
N SER A 5 -15.29 -34.82 14.16
CA SER A 5 -15.59 -35.83 13.14
C SER A 5 -16.53 -35.29 12.07
N THR A 6 -16.50 -35.88 10.87
CA THR A 6 -17.40 -35.48 9.77
C THR A 6 -18.87 -35.65 10.15
N HIS A 7 -19.20 -36.69 10.93
CA HIS A 7 -20.55 -36.91 11.47
C HIS A 7 -21.00 -35.75 12.40
N GLU A 8 -20.17 -35.34 13.37
CA GLU A 8 -20.51 -34.22 14.25
C GLU A 8 -20.68 -32.90 13.48
N ILE A 9 -19.90 -32.68 12.41
CA ILE A 9 -20.02 -31.50 11.55
C ILE A 9 -21.33 -31.53 10.77
N LEU A 10 -21.71 -32.69 10.20
CA LEU A 10 -22.99 -32.85 9.49
C LEU A 10 -24.19 -32.65 10.41
N GLN A 11 -24.16 -33.24 11.61
CA GLN A 11 -25.21 -33.04 12.60
C GLN A 11 -25.34 -31.54 12.94
N LYS A 12 -24.21 -30.88 13.22
CA LYS A 12 -24.24 -29.44 13.51
C LYS A 12 -24.70 -28.60 12.32
N LEU A 13 -24.34 -28.97 11.10
CA LEU A 13 -24.75 -28.29 9.87
C LEU A 13 -26.26 -28.33 9.69
N ASN A 14 -26.88 -29.49 9.94
CA ASN A 14 -28.33 -29.68 9.85
C ASN A 14 -29.08 -28.88 10.92
N ASP A 15 -28.52 -28.77 12.12
CA ASP A 15 -29.10 -28.00 13.23
C ASP A 15 -28.83 -26.49 13.12
N CYS A 16 -27.95 -26.06 12.22
CA CYS A 16 -27.49 -24.67 12.14
C CYS A 16 -28.44 -23.82 11.27
N GLY A 17 -29.26 -22.98 11.89
CA GLY A 17 -30.08 -21.99 11.15
C GLY A 17 -29.31 -20.76 10.63
N CYS A 18 -28.07 -20.56 11.07
CA CYS A 18 -27.27 -19.37 10.74
C CYS A 18 -26.40 -19.62 9.50
N LEU A 19 -26.58 -18.81 8.45
CA LEU A 19 -25.85 -18.94 7.18
C LEU A 19 -24.33 -18.78 7.33
N ALA A 20 -23.87 -17.93 8.25
CA ALA A 20 -22.45 -17.80 8.55
C ALA A 20 -21.88 -19.10 9.14
N GLY A 21 -22.59 -19.71 10.08
CA GLY A 21 -22.22 -21.01 10.65
C GLY A 21 -22.23 -22.13 9.62
N GLN A 22 -23.27 -22.20 8.78
CA GLN A 22 -23.36 -23.16 7.68
C GLN A 22 -22.15 -23.05 6.74
N THR A 23 -21.78 -21.83 6.33
CA THR A 23 -20.65 -21.62 5.40
C THR A 23 -19.31 -22.06 6.01
N ILE A 24 -19.09 -21.81 7.31
CA ILE A 24 -17.87 -22.27 7.99
C ILE A 24 -17.80 -23.80 8.03
N LEU A 25 -18.91 -24.46 8.40
CA LEU A 25 -18.97 -25.92 8.46
C LEU A 25 -18.81 -26.56 7.08
N LEU A 26 -19.46 -25.99 6.06
CA LEU A 26 -19.32 -26.41 4.67
C LEU A 26 -17.89 -26.21 4.14
N GLY A 27 -17.22 -25.12 4.51
CA GLY A 27 -15.81 -24.92 4.17
C GLY A 27 -14.88 -25.98 4.77
N ILE A 28 -15.18 -26.43 6.01
CA ILE A 28 -14.45 -27.55 6.63
C ILE A 28 -14.73 -28.86 5.88
N LEU A 29 -16.00 -29.14 5.55
CA LEU A 29 -16.37 -30.34 4.79
C LEU A 29 -15.75 -30.34 3.40
N LEU A 30 -15.75 -29.21 2.70
CA LEU A 30 -15.17 -29.06 1.37
C LEU A 30 -13.68 -29.41 1.37
N LYS A 31 -12.93 -28.91 2.37
CA LYS A 31 -11.49 -29.19 2.51
C LYS A 31 -11.20 -30.65 2.88
N ARG A 32 -12.12 -31.31 3.59
CA ARG A 32 -11.92 -32.66 4.13
C ARG A 32 -12.39 -33.75 3.18
N GLU A 33 -13.62 -33.63 2.68
CA GLU A 33 -14.32 -34.67 1.92
C GLU A 33 -14.43 -34.34 0.42
N GLY A 34 -14.14 -33.09 0.05
CA GLY A 34 -14.24 -32.61 -1.33
C GLY A 34 -15.62 -32.08 -1.73
N PRO A 35 -15.75 -31.52 -2.95
CA PRO A 35 -16.95 -30.82 -3.41
C PRO A 35 -18.16 -31.73 -3.64
N ASN A 36 -17.90 -32.98 -4.04
CA ASN A 36 -18.93 -33.95 -4.42
C ASN A 36 -19.46 -34.78 -3.24
N PHE A 37 -18.95 -34.55 -2.02
CA PHE A 37 -19.43 -35.24 -0.84
C PHE A 37 -20.91 -34.92 -0.60
N ILE A 38 -21.71 -35.95 -0.29
CA ILE A 38 -23.16 -35.82 -0.21
C ILE A 38 -23.57 -35.45 1.22
N THR A 39 -24.31 -34.35 1.37
CA THR A 39 -25.03 -33.94 2.58
C THR A 39 -26.53 -34.17 2.40
N MET A 40 -27.34 -33.93 3.44
CA MET A 40 -28.81 -34.06 3.36
C MET A 40 -29.45 -33.17 2.29
N GLU A 41 -28.77 -32.10 1.87
CA GLU A 41 -29.29 -31.18 0.86
C GLU A 41 -28.60 -31.37 -0.51
N GLY A 42 -27.91 -32.48 -0.77
CA GLY A 42 -27.16 -32.70 -2.02
C GLY A 42 -25.65 -32.55 -1.81
N THR A 43 -24.87 -32.26 -2.85
CA THR A 43 -23.41 -32.18 -2.68
C THR A 43 -22.99 -30.99 -1.80
N VAL A 44 -21.80 -31.03 -1.21
CA VAL A 44 -21.22 -29.89 -0.48
C VAL A 44 -21.21 -28.63 -1.36
N SER A 45 -20.85 -28.75 -2.64
CA SER A 45 -20.91 -27.63 -3.59
C SER A 45 -22.32 -27.10 -3.81
N ASP A 46 -23.33 -27.97 -3.96
CA ASP A 46 -24.74 -27.53 -4.10
C ASP A 46 -25.22 -26.80 -2.84
N HIS A 47 -24.79 -27.26 -1.66
CA HIS A 47 -25.13 -26.63 -0.39
C HIS A 47 -24.47 -25.27 -0.25
N ILE A 48 -23.20 -25.13 -0.60
CA ILE A 48 -22.54 -23.82 -0.61
C ILE A 48 -23.22 -22.88 -1.61
N GLU A 49 -23.63 -23.36 -2.79
CA GLU A 49 -24.34 -22.56 -3.79
C GLU A 49 -25.72 -22.09 -3.29
N ARG A 50 -26.47 -22.93 -2.55
CA ARG A 50 -27.71 -22.51 -1.90
C ARG A 50 -27.47 -21.47 -0.81
N VAL A 51 -26.44 -21.66 0.02
CA VAL A 51 -26.06 -20.68 1.05
C VAL A 51 -25.65 -19.36 0.42
N TYR A 52 -24.86 -19.38 -0.66
CA TYR A 52 -24.48 -18.22 -1.44
C TYR A 52 -25.70 -17.42 -1.93
N ARG A 53 -26.69 -18.08 -2.56
CA ARG A 53 -27.92 -17.43 -3.04
C ARG A 53 -28.77 -16.85 -1.92
N ARG A 54 -28.95 -17.59 -0.81
CA ARG A 54 -29.70 -17.15 0.37
C ARG A 54 -29.02 -16.00 1.11
N ALA A 55 -27.68 -16.02 1.19
CA ALA A 55 -26.90 -14.93 1.76
C ALA A 55 -27.02 -13.67 0.90
N GLY A 56 -27.00 -13.81 -0.43
CA GLY A 56 -27.21 -12.72 -1.38
C GLY A 56 -28.58 -12.06 -1.22
N SER A 57 -29.67 -12.84 -1.14
CA SER A 57 -31.01 -12.28 -0.93
C SER A 57 -31.19 -11.58 0.42
N LYS A 58 -30.45 -12.01 1.44
CA LYS A 58 -30.39 -11.38 2.77
C LYS A 58 -29.32 -10.30 2.91
N LYS A 59 -28.55 -10.00 1.86
CA LYS A 59 -27.44 -9.02 1.85
C LYS A 59 -26.38 -9.30 2.93
N LEU A 60 -26.11 -10.56 3.23
CA LEU A 60 -25.06 -10.97 4.17
C LEU A 60 -23.71 -11.06 3.45
N TRP A 61 -23.11 -9.91 3.13
CA TRP A 61 -21.97 -9.80 2.22
C TRP A 61 -20.75 -10.63 2.63
N SER A 62 -20.46 -10.71 3.93
CA SER A 62 -19.37 -11.54 4.45
C SER A 62 -19.55 -13.03 4.14
N VAL A 63 -20.80 -13.49 4.22
CA VAL A 63 -21.18 -14.87 3.88
C VAL A 63 -21.16 -15.09 2.38
N VAL A 64 -21.63 -14.11 1.60
CA VAL A 64 -21.56 -14.13 0.12
C VAL A 64 -20.11 -14.27 -0.36
N ARG A 65 -19.20 -13.43 0.15
CA ARG A 65 -17.76 -13.48 -0.19
C ARG A 65 -17.13 -14.81 0.18
N ARG A 66 -17.41 -15.33 1.38
CA ARG A 66 -16.88 -16.63 1.81
C ARG A 66 -17.41 -17.77 0.93
N ALA A 67 -18.72 -17.83 0.69
CA ALA A 67 -19.31 -18.88 -0.13
C ALA A 67 -18.84 -18.81 -1.59
N ALA A 68 -18.70 -17.61 -2.17
CA ALA A 68 -18.13 -17.42 -3.51
C ALA A 68 -16.67 -17.90 -3.60
N SER A 69 -15.87 -17.61 -2.56
CA SER A 69 -14.49 -18.07 -2.47
C SER A 69 -14.38 -19.59 -2.40
N LEU A 70 -15.18 -20.23 -1.54
CA LEU A 70 -15.22 -21.69 -1.44
C LEU A 70 -15.61 -22.38 -2.77
N LEU A 71 -16.44 -21.72 -3.58
CA LEU A 71 -16.83 -22.17 -4.91
C LEU A 71 -15.83 -21.80 -6.01
N ASN A 72 -14.72 -21.14 -5.67
CA ASN A 72 -13.72 -20.61 -6.60
C ASN A 72 -14.34 -19.77 -7.73
N LYS A 73 -15.36 -18.95 -7.41
CA LYS A 73 -16.04 -18.09 -8.38
C LYS A 73 -15.12 -16.95 -8.84
N VAL A 74 -15.21 -16.61 -10.11
CA VAL A 74 -14.48 -15.49 -10.72
C VAL A 74 -15.43 -14.67 -11.57
N VAL A 75 -15.21 -13.36 -11.62
CA VAL A 75 -15.96 -12.42 -12.43
C VAL A 75 -15.26 -12.15 -13.75
N ASP A 76 -16.01 -12.13 -14.86
CA ASP A 76 -15.44 -12.05 -16.22
C ASP A 76 -14.75 -10.70 -16.51
N SER A 77 -15.14 -9.65 -15.79
CA SER A 77 -14.63 -8.28 -15.97
C SER A 77 -13.22 -8.04 -15.40
N LEU A 78 -12.60 -9.01 -14.71
CA LEU A 78 -11.26 -8.81 -14.14
C LEU A 78 -10.19 -8.51 -15.19
N ALA A 79 -10.13 -9.27 -16.27
CA ALA A 79 -9.10 -9.09 -17.30
C ALA A 79 -9.24 -7.70 -17.98
N PRO A 80 -10.44 -7.24 -18.38
CA PRO A 80 -10.65 -5.85 -18.81
C PRO A 80 -10.24 -4.82 -17.75
N SER A 81 -10.63 -4.99 -16.49
CA SER A 81 -10.32 -4.04 -15.41
C SER A 81 -8.81 -3.94 -15.12
N ILE A 82 -8.09 -5.05 -15.14
CA ILE A 82 -6.62 -5.07 -15.06
C ILE A 82 -6.03 -4.36 -16.26
N THR A 83 -6.53 -4.64 -17.47
CA THR A 83 -6.07 -3.98 -18.70
C THR A 83 -6.24 -2.47 -18.62
N ASN A 84 -7.35 -1.96 -18.07
CA ASN A 84 -7.57 -0.53 -17.85
C ASN A 84 -6.50 0.12 -16.95
N VAL A 85 -5.96 -0.62 -15.97
CA VAL A 85 -4.85 -0.14 -15.14
C VAL A 85 -3.53 -0.12 -15.93
N LEU A 86 -3.26 -1.19 -16.68
CA LEU A 86 -2.02 -1.33 -17.45
C LEU A 86 -1.89 -0.27 -18.56
N VAL A 87 -2.98 0.03 -19.27
CA VAL A 87 -2.97 1.06 -20.34
C VAL A 87 -2.74 2.47 -19.81
N GLN A 88 -2.92 2.70 -18.50
CA GLN A 88 -2.59 3.95 -17.82
C GLN A 88 -1.14 3.99 -17.33
N GLY A 89 -0.29 3.07 -17.79
CA GLY A 89 1.14 3.01 -17.46
C GLY A 89 1.41 2.58 -16.03
N LYS A 90 0.48 1.84 -15.40
CA LYS A 90 0.60 1.39 -14.00
C LYS A 90 0.67 -0.13 -13.94
N GLN A 91 1.26 -0.64 -12.87
CA GLN A 91 1.22 -2.07 -12.53
C GLN A 91 0.14 -2.34 -11.48
N VAL A 92 -0.37 -3.56 -11.43
CA VAL A 92 -1.26 -4.01 -10.35
C VAL A 92 -0.64 -5.22 -9.65
N THR A 93 -0.77 -5.32 -8.33
CA THR A 93 -0.35 -6.52 -7.59
C THR A 93 -1.51 -7.20 -6.88
N LEU A 94 -1.50 -8.52 -6.88
CA LEU A 94 -2.47 -9.37 -6.18
C LEU A 94 -1.77 -10.23 -5.15
N GLY A 95 -2.26 -10.19 -3.92
CA GLY A 95 -1.68 -10.93 -2.80
C GLY A 95 -2.20 -10.41 -1.46
N ALA A 96 -2.17 -11.27 -0.45
CA ALA A 96 -2.55 -10.89 0.91
C ALA A 96 -1.55 -9.88 1.50
N PHE A 97 -2.04 -8.95 2.33
CA PHE A 97 -1.18 -7.98 3.01
C PHE A 97 -0.12 -8.69 3.87
N GLY A 98 1.13 -8.23 3.80
CA GLY A 98 2.26 -8.83 4.53
C GLY A 98 2.78 -10.15 3.95
N HIS A 99 2.29 -10.57 2.77
CA HIS A 99 2.71 -11.79 2.08
C HIS A 99 3.26 -11.50 0.68
N GLU A 100 3.71 -12.57 0.02
CA GLU A 100 4.18 -12.50 -1.36
C GLU A 100 3.04 -12.07 -2.31
N GLU A 101 3.33 -11.08 -3.16
CA GLU A 101 2.39 -10.53 -4.12
C GLU A 101 2.82 -10.88 -5.54
N GLU A 102 1.85 -11.17 -6.40
CA GLU A 102 2.09 -11.33 -7.84
C GLU A 102 2.02 -9.96 -8.53
N VAL A 103 3.07 -9.57 -9.24
CA VAL A 103 3.09 -8.33 -10.02
C VAL A 103 2.54 -8.61 -11.42
N ILE A 104 1.48 -7.89 -11.80
CA ILE A 104 0.89 -7.96 -13.12
C ILE A 104 1.30 -6.70 -13.88
N SER A 105 2.23 -6.89 -14.82
CA SER A 105 2.77 -5.84 -15.71
C SER A 105 2.25 -5.93 -17.15
N ASN A 106 1.53 -7.01 -17.48
CA ASN A 106 1.05 -7.30 -18.82
C ASN A 106 -0.31 -8.02 -18.75
N PRO A 107 -1.18 -7.89 -19.77
CA PRO A 107 -2.49 -8.52 -19.77
C PRO A 107 -2.38 -10.05 -19.59
N LEU A 108 -3.22 -10.61 -18.72
CA LEU A 108 -3.25 -12.04 -18.40
C LEU A 108 -4.58 -12.66 -18.80
N SER A 109 -4.58 -13.95 -19.10
CA SER A 109 -5.83 -14.67 -19.37
C SER A 109 -6.66 -14.85 -18.08
N PRO A 110 -8.00 -14.95 -18.18
CA PRO A 110 -8.87 -15.15 -17.01
C PRO A 110 -8.47 -16.35 -16.14
N ARG A 111 -7.97 -17.42 -16.76
CA ARG A 111 -7.48 -18.62 -16.05
C ARG A 111 -6.25 -18.33 -15.20
N VAL A 112 -5.30 -17.55 -15.72
CA VAL A 112 -4.09 -17.16 -14.97
C VAL A 112 -4.47 -16.25 -13.81
N ILE A 113 -5.34 -15.26 -14.04
CA ILE A 113 -5.84 -14.35 -13.00
C ILE A 113 -6.54 -15.14 -11.88
N LYS A 114 -7.41 -16.10 -12.24
CA LYS A 114 -8.05 -17.02 -11.29
C LYS A 114 -7.02 -17.73 -10.40
N ASN A 115 -5.98 -18.30 -11.01
CA ASN A 115 -4.94 -19.02 -10.28
C ASN A 115 -4.21 -18.10 -9.30
N ILE A 116 -3.83 -16.90 -9.74
CA ILE A 116 -3.17 -15.91 -8.88
C ILE A 116 -4.05 -15.57 -7.68
N ILE A 117 -5.33 -15.24 -7.90
CA ILE A 117 -6.26 -14.86 -6.83
C ILE A 117 -6.40 -15.96 -5.78
N TYR A 118 -6.65 -17.20 -6.20
CA TYR A 118 -6.89 -18.27 -5.25
C TYR A 118 -5.61 -18.89 -4.66
N TYR A 119 -4.44 -18.62 -5.24
CA TYR A 119 -3.14 -19.06 -4.71
C TYR A 119 -2.48 -18.01 -3.80
N LYS A 120 -2.49 -16.72 -4.18
CA LYS A 120 -1.79 -15.64 -3.47
C LYS A 120 -2.69 -14.88 -2.48
N CYS A 121 -4.00 -14.79 -2.72
CA CYS A 121 -4.91 -14.00 -1.86
C CYS A 121 -5.64 -14.86 -0.82
N ASN A 122 -5.69 -16.19 -0.96
CA ASN A 122 -6.41 -17.08 -0.05
C ASN A 122 -5.49 -17.73 0.99
N THR A 123 -4.63 -16.93 1.64
CA THR A 123 -3.62 -17.46 2.59
C THR A 123 -4.16 -17.57 4.01
N HIS A 124 -4.89 -16.56 4.48
CA HIS A 124 -5.39 -16.48 5.86
C HIS A 124 -6.92 -16.47 5.93
N ASP A 125 -7.55 -15.59 5.15
CA ASP A 125 -8.99 -15.48 5.05
C ASP A 125 -9.48 -15.69 3.62
N GLU A 126 -10.30 -16.72 3.42
CA GLU A 126 -10.91 -17.05 2.13
C GLU A 126 -11.66 -15.87 1.51
N ARG A 127 -12.18 -14.95 2.32
CA ARG A 127 -12.90 -13.76 1.83
C ARG A 127 -12.01 -12.81 1.04
N GLU A 128 -10.69 -12.82 1.26
CA GLU A 128 -9.73 -11.94 0.57
C GLU A 128 -9.74 -12.12 -0.95
N ALA A 129 -9.82 -13.37 -1.41
CA ALA A 129 -9.86 -13.67 -2.84
C ALA A 129 -11.03 -12.97 -3.56
N VAL A 130 -12.16 -12.75 -2.87
CA VAL A 130 -13.34 -12.12 -3.45
C VAL A 130 -13.28 -10.60 -3.31
N ILE A 131 -12.84 -10.07 -2.17
CA ILE A 131 -12.71 -8.61 -2.01
C ILE A 131 -11.65 -8.03 -2.98
N GLN A 132 -10.54 -8.75 -3.24
CA GLN A 132 -9.54 -8.30 -4.20
C GLN A 132 -10.12 -8.23 -5.62
N GLN A 133 -11.00 -9.16 -6.00
CA GLN A 133 -11.72 -9.10 -7.27
C GLN A 133 -12.64 -7.88 -7.36
N GLU A 134 -13.42 -7.61 -6.32
CA GLU A 134 -14.28 -6.42 -6.23
C GLU A 134 -13.45 -5.13 -6.38
N LEU A 135 -12.32 -5.04 -5.68
CA LEU A 135 -11.42 -3.89 -5.75
C LEU A 135 -10.78 -3.73 -7.12
N VAL A 136 -10.32 -4.81 -7.76
CA VAL A 136 -9.79 -4.75 -9.14
C VAL A 136 -10.83 -4.20 -10.10
N ILE A 137 -12.09 -4.64 -10.01
CA ILE A 137 -13.17 -4.11 -10.85
C ILE A 137 -13.38 -2.63 -10.59
N HIS A 138 -13.49 -2.24 -9.32
CA HIS A 138 -13.71 -0.85 -8.95
C HIS A 138 -12.56 0.05 -9.39
N ILE A 139 -11.31 -0.36 -9.15
CA ILE A 139 -10.11 0.37 -9.57
C ILE A 139 -10.07 0.49 -11.09
N GLY A 140 -10.30 -0.59 -11.82
CA GLY A 140 -10.33 -0.58 -13.28
C GLY A 140 -11.42 0.34 -13.85
N TRP A 141 -12.54 0.52 -13.14
CA TRP A 141 -13.55 1.52 -13.50
C TRP A 141 -13.14 2.94 -13.10
N ILE A 142 -12.68 3.16 -11.87
CA ILE A 142 -12.31 4.49 -11.36
C ILE A 142 -11.16 5.06 -12.20
N ILE A 143 -10.11 4.29 -12.47
CA ILE A 143 -8.94 4.79 -13.21
C ILE A 143 -9.28 5.21 -14.65
N SER A 144 -10.26 4.56 -15.27
CA SER A 144 -10.73 4.95 -16.61
C SER A 144 -11.59 6.22 -16.60
N ASN A 145 -12.24 6.57 -15.48
CA ASN A 145 -13.14 7.72 -15.38
C ASN A 145 -12.50 8.93 -14.67
N SER A 146 -11.55 8.67 -13.78
CA SER A 146 -10.90 9.63 -12.89
C SER A 146 -9.43 9.25 -12.66
N PRO A 147 -8.59 9.23 -13.72
CA PRO A 147 -7.19 8.80 -13.64
C PRO A 147 -6.34 9.63 -12.66
N GLU A 148 -6.71 10.89 -12.42
CA GLU A 148 -6.06 11.81 -11.50
C GLU A 148 -6.01 11.31 -10.04
N LEU A 149 -6.99 10.49 -9.64
CA LEU A 149 -7.01 9.88 -8.30
C LEU A 149 -5.84 8.92 -8.06
N PHE A 150 -5.23 8.43 -9.14
CA PHE A 150 -4.07 7.54 -9.12
C PHE A 150 -2.77 8.25 -9.53
N SER A 151 -2.76 9.59 -9.55
CA SER A 151 -1.53 10.35 -9.77
C SER A 151 -0.50 10.03 -8.67
N GLY A 152 0.76 9.88 -9.09
CA GLY A 152 1.85 9.49 -8.19
C GLY A 152 1.83 8.03 -7.74
N MET A 153 0.98 7.17 -8.30
CA MET A 153 0.95 5.73 -7.99
C MET A 153 1.43 4.94 -9.21
N LEU A 154 2.64 4.39 -9.18
CA LEU A 154 3.16 3.55 -10.25
C LEU A 154 2.64 2.10 -10.18
N LYS A 155 2.53 1.58 -8.96
CA LYS A 155 2.12 0.21 -8.66
C LYS A 155 0.93 0.22 -7.70
N ILE A 156 -0.20 -0.30 -8.16
CA ILE A 156 -1.44 -0.41 -7.39
C ILE A 156 -1.44 -1.75 -6.66
N ARG A 157 -1.13 -1.72 -5.36
CA ARG A 157 -1.04 -2.94 -4.54
C ARG A 157 -2.35 -3.24 -3.84
N ILE A 158 -3.12 -4.21 -4.34
CA ILE A 158 -4.50 -4.42 -3.86
C ILE A 158 -4.55 -4.85 -2.39
N GLY A 159 -3.61 -5.68 -1.92
CA GLY A 159 -3.50 -6.06 -0.51
C GLY A 159 -3.24 -4.87 0.42
N TRP A 160 -2.42 -3.90 0.00
CA TRP A 160 -2.15 -2.69 0.77
C TRP A 160 -3.31 -1.69 0.72
N ILE A 161 -4.08 -1.67 -0.36
CA ILE A 161 -5.34 -0.92 -0.43
C ILE A 161 -6.34 -1.46 0.60
N ILE A 162 -6.47 -2.79 0.74
CA ILE A 162 -7.30 -3.39 1.79
C ILE A 162 -6.83 -2.93 3.17
N HIS A 163 -5.53 -2.97 3.44
CA HIS A 163 -4.96 -2.49 4.70
C HIS A 163 -5.29 -1.01 4.96
N ALA A 164 -5.19 -0.15 3.95
CA ALA A 164 -5.57 1.26 4.05
C ALA A 164 -7.07 1.46 4.32
N MET A 165 -7.93 0.64 3.72
CA MET A 165 -9.38 0.66 3.93
C MET A 165 -9.75 0.22 5.35
N GLU A 166 -9.13 -0.84 5.86
CA GLU A 166 -9.30 -1.30 7.25
C GLU A 166 -8.83 -0.24 8.26
N TYR A 167 -7.69 0.39 8.00
CA TYR A 167 -7.20 1.49 8.82
C TYR A 167 -8.16 2.69 8.82
N GLU A 168 -8.67 3.11 7.66
CA GLU A 168 -9.63 4.21 7.56
C GLU A 168 -10.94 3.89 8.30
N LEU A 169 -11.42 2.63 8.26
CA LEU A 169 -12.57 2.20 9.07
C LEU A 169 -12.30 2.30 10.57
N GLN A 170 -11.09 1.94 11.02
CA GLN A 170 -10.69 2.09 12.41
C GLN A 170 -10.67 3.57 12.84
N VAL A 171 -10.11 4.45 12.01
CA VAL A 171 -10.07 5.90 12.29
C VAL A 171 -11.47 6.49 12.37
N ARG A 172 -12.38 6.10 11.46
CA ARG A 172 -13.80 6.53 11.50
C ARG A 172 -14.56 6.01 12.70
N GLY A 173 -14.22 4.80 13.16
CA GLY A 173 -14.86 4.15 14.30
C GLY A 173 -14.53 4.83 15.63
N GLY A 174 -13.33 5.42 15.76
CA GLY A 174 -12.85 5.94 17.05
C GLY A 174 -12.83 4.81 18.09
N ASP A 175 -13.56 5.01 19.20
CA ASP A 175 -13.67 4.01 20.28
C ASP A 175 -14.68 2.89 20.00
N LYS A 176 -15.40 2.93 18.87
CA LYS A 176 -16.37 1.89 18.51
C LYS A 176 -15.65 0.61 18.04
N PRO A 177 -16.29 -0.57 18.15
CA PRO A 177 -15.75 -1.79 17.59
C PRO A 177 -15.42 -1.62 16.10
N ALA A 178 -14.26 -2.13 15.69
CA ALA A 178 -13.82 -2.06 14.30
C ALA A 178 -14.88 -2.68 13.37
N VAL A 179 -15.30 -1.91 12.37
CA VAL A 179 -16.21 -2.41 11.34
C VAL A 179 -15.43 -3.37 10.46
N ASP A 180 -15.91 -4.61 10.35
CA ASP A 180 -15.32 -5.63 9.47
C ASP A 180 -15.56 -5.23 8.00
N LEU A 181 -14.48 -4.91 7.27
CA LEU A 181 -14.50 -4.58 5.84
C LEU A 181 -15.30 -5.59 5.03
N TYR A 182 -15.19 -6.89 5.37
CA TYR A 182 -15.85 -7.96 4.64
C TYR A 182 -17.36 -8.00 4.87
N GLN A 183 -17.92 -7.19 5.77
CA GLN A 183 -19.36 -7.03 5.96
C GLN A 183 -19.97 -5.93 5.10
N LEU A 184 -19.15 -5.01 4.58
CA LEU A 184 -19.62 -3.91 3.74
C LEU A 184 -20.24 -4.42 2.44
N SER A 185 -21.31 -3.77 1.99
CA SER A 185 -21.87 -3.99 0.65
C SER A 185 -20.90 -3.57 -0.45
N PRO A 186 -21.05 -4.06 -1.70
CA PRO A 186 -20.20 -3.63 -2.82
C PRO A 186 -20.18 -2.10 -3.02
N SER A 187 -21.31 -1.42 -2.80
CA SER A 187 -21.38 0.04 -2.89
C SER A 187 -20.61 0.74 -1.77
N GLU A 188 -20.66 0.21 -0.55
CA GLU A 188 -19.89 0.74 0.59
C GLU A 188 -18.38 0.50 0.41
N VAL A 189 -17.98 -0.66 -0.13
CA VAL A 189 -16.58 -0.95 -0.50
C VAL A 189 -16.09 0.05 -1.55
N LYS A 190 -16.87 0.30 -2.61
CA LYS A 190 -16.56 1.31 -3.62
C LYS A 190 -16.41 2.70 -3.01
N GLN A 191 -17.32 3.10 -2.13
CA GLN A 191 -17.27 4.42 -1.49
C GLN A 191 -16.05 4.56 -0.60
N LEU A 192 -15.75 3.56 0.23
CA LEU A 192 -14.56 3.55 1.08
C LEU A 192 -13.26 3.62 0.25
N LEU A 193 -13.21 2.90 -0.87
CA LEU A 193 -12.10 2.97 -1.82
C LEU A 193 -11.92 4.39 -2.37
N LEU A 194 -13.01 5.03 -2.81
CA LEU A 194 -12.97 6.42 -3.29
C LEU A 194 -12.48 7.37 -2.20
N ASP A 195 -12.94 7.17 -0.96
CA ASP A 195 -12.55 8.02 0.16
C ASP A 195 -11.05 7.94 0.46
N ILE A 196 -10.42 6.77 0.38
CA ILE A 196 -8.97 6.63 0.59
C ILE A 196 -8.16 7.10 -0.61
N LEU A 197 -8.71 7.02 -1.83
CA LEU A 197 -8.05 7.50 -3.04
C LEU A 197 -8.05 9.03 -3.17
N GLN A 198 -8.93 9.74 -2.46
CA GLN A 198 -8.98 11.20 -2.46
C GLN A 198 -7.79 11.79 -1.67
N PRO A 199 -6.89 12.56 -2.31
CA PRO A 199 -5.67 13.08 -1.66
C PRO A 199 -5.95 14.13 -0.58
N GLN A 200 -7.09 14.81 -0.63
CA GLN A 200 -7.42 15.92 0.27
C GLN A 200 -8.84 15.78 0.82
N GLN A 201 -9.04 14.84 1.74
CA GLN A 201 -10.18 14.92 2.64
C GLN A 201 -9.89 15.95 3.75
N SER A 202 -10.59 17.08 3.67
CA SER A 202 -10.59 18.11 4.71
C SER A 202 -10.86 17.48 6.08
N GLY A 203 -9.95 17.68 7.03
CA GLY A 203 -10.09 17.17 8.40
C GLY A 203 -9.26 15.93 8.76
N ARG A 204 -8.63 15.22 7.80
CA ARG A 204 -7.68 14.13 8.17
C ARG A 204 -6.42 14.69 8.81
N CYS A 205 -6.03 14.13 9.95
CA CYS A 205 -4.74 14.39 10.58
C CYS A 205 -3.58 13.87 9.70
N TRP A 206 -2.37 14.39 9.93
CA TRP A 206 -1.22 14.05 9.10
C TRP A 206 -0.77 12.61 9.25
N LEU A 207 -0.90 12.03 10.45
CA LEU A 207 -0.62 10.62 10.66
C LEU A 207 -1.49 9.74 9.76
N ASN A 208 -2.80 10.02 9.69
CA ASN A 208 -3.72 9.25 8.85
C ASN A 208 -3.37 9.41 7.36
N ARG A 209 -3.10 10.65 6.90
CA ARG A 209 -2.69 10.91 5.51
C ARG A 209 -1.44 10.10 5.13
N ARG A 210 -0.40 10.15 5.96
CA ARG A 210 0.85 9.41 5.73
C ARG A 210 0.63 7.89 5.74
N GLN A 211 -0.23 7.38 6.63
CA GLN A 211 -0.56 5.96 6.65
C GLN A 211 -1.26 5.51 5.36
N ILE A 212 -2.25 6.27 4.88
CA ILE A 212 -2.99 5.97 3.65
C ILE A 212 -2.07 6.10 2.43
N ASP A 213 -1.43 7.24 2.22
CA ASP A 213 -0.59 7.48 1.04
C ASP A 213 0.63 6.54 1.01
N GLY A 214 1.18 6.18 2.18
CA GLY A 214 2.21 5.16 2.29
C GLY A 214 1.73 3.78 1.85
N SER A 215 0.49 3.42 2.18
CA SER A 215 -0.10 2.13 1.78
C SER A 215 -0.48 2.12 0.30
N LEU A 216 -0.81 3.28 -0.27
CA LEU A 216 -1.11 3.44 -1.69
C LEU A 216 0.15 3.54 -2.57
N ASN A 217 1.35 3.59 -1.98
CA ASN A 217 2.59 3.96 -2.68
C ASN A 217 2.46 5.30 -3.43
N ARG A 218 1.69 6.25 -2.89
CA ARG A 218 1.47 7.54 -3.56
C ARG A 218 2.68 8.45 -3.34
N THR A 219 3.19 9.04 -4.41
CA THR A 219 4.28 10.02 -4.37
C THR A 219 3.83 11.38 -4.93
N PRO A 220 4.53 12.48 -4.60
CA PRO A 220 4.31 13.77 -5.25
C PRO A 220 4.61 13.74 -6.76
N PRO A 221 4.17 14.77 -7.52
CA PRO A 221 4.57 14.96 -8.91
C PRO A 221 6.09 15.00 -9.06
N GLU A 222 6.59 14.50 -10.20
CA GLU A 222 8.03 14.49 -10.55
C GLU A 222 8.92 13.74 -9.55
N PHE A 223 8.34 12.93 -8.66
CA PHE A 223 9.10 12.26 -7.59
C PHE A 223 10.28 11.45 -8.12
N TYR A 224 10.06 10.60 -9.14
CA TYR A 224 11.14 9.77 -9.69
C TYR A 224 12.23 10.63 -10.36
N ASP A 225 11.85 11.64 -11.15
CA ASP A 225 12.79 12.58 -11.76
C ASP A 225 13.67 13.28 -10.71
N ARG A 226 13.06 13.65 -9.57
CA ARG A 226 13.77 14.23 -8.44
C ARG A 226 14.71 13.23 -7.77
N VAL A 227 14.31 11.96 -7.62
CA VAL A 227 15.22 10.92 -7.11
C VAL A 227 16.42 10.71 -8.04
N TRP A 228 16.21 10.80 -9.36
CA TRP A 228 17.32 10.78 -10.33
C TRP A 228 18.29 11.94 -10.10
N GLN A 229 17.79 13.16 -9.99
CA GLN A 229 18.62 14.36 -9.75
C GLN A 229 19.41 14.26 -8.43
N ILE A 230 18.81 13.69 -7.39
CA ILE A 230 19.52 13.40 -6.13
C ILE A 230 20.65 12.41 -6.40
N LEU A 231 20.38 11.35 -7.15
CA LEU A 231 21.37 10.33 -7.48
C LEU A 231 22.56 10.90 -8.25
N GLU A 232 22.36 11.86 -9.16
CA GLU A 232 23.43 12.58 -9.86
C GLU A 232 24.38 13.33 -8.92
N ARG A 233 23.89 13.76 -7.76
CA ARG A 233 24.65 14.51 -6.74
C ARG A 233 24.99 13.69 -5.49
N THR A 234 24.86 12.37 -5.56
CA THR A 234 25.11 11.45 -4.44
C THR A 234 26.08 10.34 -4.84
N PRO A 235 27.41 10.55 -4.69
CA PRO A 235 28.41 9.50 -4.86
C PRO A 235 28.02 8.24 -4.08
N ASN A 236 28.27 7.07 -4.66
CA ASN A 236 27.92 5.76 -4.07
C ASN A 236 26.42 5.53 -3.79
N GLY A 237 25.53 6.47 -4.07
CA GLY A 237 24.07 6.27 -4.11
C GLY A 237 23.32 6.45 -2.78
N ILE A 238 22.12 5.92 -2.71
CA ILE A 238 21.14 6.18 -1.64
C ILE A 238 20.79 4.86 -0.94
N VAL A 239 20.69 4.87 0.38
CA VAL A 239 20.31 3.68 1.18
C VAL A 239 19.10 4.00 2.06
N VAL A 240 18.15 3.08 2.12
CA VAL A 240 17.01 3.11 3.06
C VAL A 240 16.53 1.70 3.37
N ALA A 241 16.15 1.43 4.61
CA ALA A 241 15.68 0.13 5.08
C ALA A 241 16.59 -1.03 4.64
N GLY A 242 17.90 -0.80 4.69
CA GLY A 242 18.94 -1.75 4.26
C GLY A 242 19.04 -2.00 2.76
N LYS A 243 18.18 -1.40 1.93
CA LYS A 243 18.22 -1.50 0.48
C LYS A 243 19.05 -0.36 -0.11
N HIS A 244 19.92 -0.69 -1.06
CA HIS A 244 20.84 0.25 -1.69
C HIS A 244 20.44 0.52 -3.14
N LEU A 245 20.24 1.79 -3.47
CA LEU A 245 20.15 2.31 -4.83
C LEU A 245 21.53 2.89 -5.19
N PRO A 246 22.39 2.16 -5.91
CA PRO A 246 23.71 2.66 -6.24
C PRO A 246 23.62 3.78 -7.28
N GLN A 247 24.56 4.73 -7.23
CA GLN A 247 24.66 5.77 -8.27
C GLN A 247 25.12 5.16 -9.60
N GLN A 248 26.19 4.37 -9.56
CA GLN A 248 26.69 3.60 -10.70
C GLN A 248 26.48 2.10 -10.42
N PRO A 249 26.04 1.30 -11.40
CA PRO A 249 25.88 1.67 -12.81
C PRO A 249 24.51 2.28 -13.15
N THR A 250 23.64 2.57 -12.18
CA THR A 250 22.27 3.08 -12.44
C THR A 250 22.23 4.26 -13.42
N LEU A 251 23.08 5.29 -13.23
CA LEU A 251 23.13 6.45 -14.11
C LEU A 251 23.76 6.18 -15.49
N SER A 252 24.56 5.12 -15.63
CA SER A 252 25.16 4.74 -16.92
C SER A 252 24.31 3.72 -17.70
N ASP A 253 23.55 2.87 -17.00
CA ASP A 253 22.74 1.79 -17.59
C ASP A 253 21.28 2.20 -17.85
N MET A 254 20.78 3.26 -17.22
CA MET A 254 19.37 3.69 -17.31
C MET A 254 19.24 5.16 -17.73
N THR A 255 18.00 5.62 -17.93
CA THR A 255 17.67 7.04 -18.15
C THR A 255 16.56 7.51 -17.20
N MET A 256 16.54 8.81 -16.92
CA MET A 256 15.62 9.44 -15.96
C MET A 256 14.14 9.12 -16.22
N TYR A 257 13.72 9.12 -17.49
CA TYR A 257 12.31 9.03 -17.87
C TYR A 257 11.83 7.59 -18.14
N GLU A 258 12.70 6.60 -17.97
CA GLU A 258 12.35 5.21 -18.21
C GLU A 258 11.70 4.53 -17.01
N MET A 259 10.73 3.66 -17.31
CA MET A 259 9.99 2.88 -16.31
C MET A 259 10.92 2.04 -15.41
N ASN A 260 12.05 1.57 -15.93
CA ASN A 260 12.98 0.72 -15.18
C ASN A 260 13.56 1.43 -13.96
N PHE A 261 13.91 2.72 -14.10
CA PHE A 261 14.43 3.51 -12.98
C PHE A 261 13.34 3.72 -11.92
N SER A 262 12.14 4.12 -12.33
CA SER A 262 11.00 4.30 -11.41
C SER A 262 10.66 3.01 -10.66
N LEU A 263 10.74 1.85 -11.33
CA LEU A 263 10.54 0.54 -10.69
C LEU A 263 11.67 0.19 -9.71
N LEU A 264 12.91 0.58 -9.99
CA LEU A 264 14.04 0.40 -9.08
C LEU A 264 13.90 1.25 -7.81
N VAL A 265 13.42 2.49 -7.95
CA VAL A 265 13.09 3.35 -6.80
C VAL A 265 11.92 2.75 -5.99
N GLU A 266 10.88 2.23 -6.66
CA GLU A 266 9.77 1.53 -5.98
C GLU A 266 10.23 0.28 -5.21
N ASP A 267 11.17 -0.49 -5.76
CA ASP A 267 11.77 -1.65 -5.08
C ASP A 267 12.55 -1.22 -3.84
N MET A 268 13.33 -0.15 -3.94
CA MET A 268 14.05 0.43 -2.81
C MET A 268 13.13 0.88 -1.68
N LEU A 269 12.06 1.62 -2.00
CA LEU A 269 11.05 2.04 -1.01
C LEU A 269 10.14 0.90 -0.55
N GLY A 270 10.04 -0.18 -1.32
CA GLY A 270 9.21 -1.36 -1.04
C GLY A 270 9.65 -2.14 0.20
N ASN A 271 10.90 -1.98 0.61
CA ASN A 271 11.48 -2.58 1.82
C ASN A 271 11.07 -1.88 3.12
N ILE A 272 10.33 -0.77 3.04
CA ILE A 272 9.87 -0.02 4.19
C ILE A 272 8.53 -0.60 4.67
N ASP A 273 8.54 -1.25 5.84
CA ASP A 273 7.36 -1.93 6.40
C ASP A 273 6.23 -0.97 6.82
N GLN A 274 6.59 0.21 7.32
CA GLN A 274 5.63 1.15 7.91
C GLN A 274 5.18 2.22 6.91
N PRO A 275 3.89 2.27 6.52
CA PRO A 275 3.38 3.25 5.54
C PRO A 275 3.68 4.70 5.92
N LYS A 276 3.45 5.07 7.18
CA LYS A 276 3.75 6.42 7.70
C LYS A 276 5.23 6.81 7.59
N TYR A 277 6.14 5.86 7.78
CA TYR A 277 7.59 6.09 7.64
C TYR A 277 8.00 6.18 6.18
N ARG A 278 7.42 5.35 5.31
CA ARG A 278 7.60 5.45 3.85
C ARG A 278 7.28 6.87 3.36
N GLN A 279 6.20 7.49 3.86
CA GLN A 279 5.87 8.86 3.49
C GLN A 279 6.87 9.90 4.04
N ILE A 280 7.44 9.70 5.23
CA ILE A 280 8.55 10.56 5.71
C ILE A 280 9.78 10.44 4.80
N ILE A 281 10.10 9.24 4.30
CA ILE A 281 11.19 9.03 3.35
C ILE A 281 10.90 9.72 2.00
N VAL A 282 9.67 9.63 1.51
CA VAL A 282 9.24 10.35 0.30
C VAL A 282 9.36 11.87 0.51
N GLU A 283 8.89 12.40 1.64
CA GLU A 283 9.03 13.82 2.00
C GLU A 283 10.51 14.25 2.10
N LEU A 284 11.36 13.41 2.70
CA LEU A 284 12.80 13.67 2.82
C LEU A 284 13.46 13.74 1.45
N LEU A 285 13.18 12.80 0.55
CA LEU A 285 13.71 12.82 -0.82
C LEU A 285 13.29 14.10 -1.55
N MET A 286 12.05 14.55 -1.41
CA MET A 286 11.61 15.83 -1.96
C MET A 286 12.38 17.02 -1.36
N VAL A 287 12.64 17.02 -0.05
CA VAL A 287 13.45 18.04 0.62
C VAL A 287 14.89 18.05 0.09
N VAL A 288 15.51 16.88 -0.03
CA VAL A 288 16.88 16.73 -0.56
C VAL A 288 16.96 17.26 -2.00
N SER A 289 16.00 16.89 -2.85
CA SER A 289 15.92 17.41 -4.22
C SER A 289 15.85 18.94 -4.25
N ILE A 290 14.95 19.54 -3.45
CA ILE A 290 14.82 21.00 -3.41
C ILE A 290 16.09 21.68 -2.89
N VAL A 291 16.75 21.10 -1.88
CA VAL A 291 18.01 21.64 -1.35
C VAL A 291 19.11 21.61 -2.40
N LEU A 292 19.30 20.48 -3.10
CA LEU A 292 20.31 20.36 -4.15
C LEU A 292 20.00 21.26 -5.36
N GLU A 293 18.73 21.35 -5.77
CA GLU A 293 18.27 22.22 -6.86
C GLU A 293 18.57 23.70 -6.56
N ARG A 294 18.50 24.10 -5.28
CA ARG A 294 18.75 25.48 -4.84
C ARG A 294 20.22 25.81 -4.56
N ASN A 295 21.08 24.79 -4.45
CA ASN A 295 22.50 24.94 -4.11
C ASN A 295 23.31 24.02 -5.06
N PRO A 296 23.45 24.38 -6.35
CA PRO A 296 24.09 23.53 -7.36
C PRO A 296 25.56 23.20 -7.05
N GLU A 297 26.24 24.01 -6.23
CA GLU A 297 27.59 23.79 -5.75
C GLU A 297 27.70 22.65 -4.72
N LEU A 298 26.59 22.25 -4.10
CA LEU A 298 26.57 21.20 -3.08
C LEU A 298 26.32 19.81 -3.70
N GLU A 299 27.04 18.83 -3.17
CA GLU A 299 26.85 17.40 -3.40
C GLU A 299 27.15 16.64 -2.11
N PHE A 300 26.59 15.44 -1.99
CA PHE A 300 27.03 14.54 -0.94
C PHE A 300 28.44 14.01 -1.24
N GLN A 301 29.19 13.64 -0.21
CA GLN A 301 30.56 13.15 -0.36
C GLN A 301 30.65 11.63 -0.53
N ASP A 302 29.63 10.92 -0.05
CA ASP A 302 29.49 9.46 -0.07
C ASP A 302 28.00 9.10 -0.11
N LYS A 303 27.69 7.80 -0.01
CA LYS A 303 26.33 7.30 0.02
C LYS A 303 25.54 7.93 1.16
N VAL A 304 24.27 8.21 0.89
CA VAL A 304 23.37 8.81 1.89
C VAL A 304 22.47 7.75 2.49
N ASP A 305 22.51 7.65 3.82
CA ASP A 305 21.60 6.83 4.60
C ASP A 305 20.38 7.68 5.00
N LEU A 306 19.23 7.42 4.37
CA LEU A 306 18.00 8.15 4.63
C LEU A 306 17.44 7.85 6.04
N ASP A 307 17.67 6.64 6.57
CA ASP A 307 17.22 6.29 7.92
C ASP A 307 17.97 7.09 8.97
N ARG A 308 19.28 7.30 8.77
CA ARG A 308 20.10 8.15 9.63
C ARG A 308 19.57 9.59 9.62
N LEU A 309 19.31 10.17 8.45
CA LEU A 309 18.79 11.54 8.34
C LEU A 309 17.43 11.70 9.02
N VAL A 310 16.50 10.76 8.84
CA VAL A 310 15.19 10.82 9.52
C VAL A 310 15.34 10.73 11.04
N LYS A 311 16.22 9.85 11.54
CA LYS A 311 16.49 9.72 12.99
C LYS A 311 17.07 11.02 13.56
N GLU A 312 18.02 11.64 12.87
CA GLU A 312 18.58 12.93 13.28
C GLU A 312 17.51 14.03 13.29
N ALA A 313 16.65 14.09 12.27
CA ALA A 313 15.56 15.06 12.21
C ALA A 313 14.56 14.85 13.36
N PHE A 314 14.26 13.60 13.70
CA PHE A 314 13.41 13.26 14.83
C PHE A 314 14.05 13.65 16.17
N HIS A 315 15.36 13.46 16.34
CA HIS A 315 16.06 13.94 17.53
C HIS A 315 16.00 15.47 17.68
N GLU A 316 16.12 16.23 16.59
CA GLU A 316 15.95 17.68 16.60
C GLU A 316 14.52 18.08 16.97
N PHE A 317 13.52 17.37 16.43
CA PHE A 317 12.12 17.54 16.82
C PHE A 317 11.87 17.28 18.31
N GLN A 318 12.42 16.19 18.87
CA GLN A 318 12.30 15.87 20.29
C GLN A 318 12.96 16.94 21.18
N LYS A 319 14.10 17.50 20.77
CA LYS A 319 14.75 18.60 21.49
C LYS A 319 13.83 19.83 21.55
N ASP A 320 13.15 20.16 20.46
CA ASP A 320 12.22 21.28 20.44
C ASP A 320 10.95 21.01 21.27
N GLU A 321 10.34 19.82 21.17
CA GLU A 321 9.15 19.47 21.97
C GLU A 321 9.43 19.47 23.48
N SER A 322 10.57 18.90 23.90
CA SER A 322 10.96 18.85 25.32
C SER A 322 11.12 20.24 25.94
N ARG A 323 11.63 21.22 25.17
CA ARG A 323 11.73 22.64 25.58
C ARG A 323 10.38 23.33 25.72
N LEU A 324 9.33 22.84 25.06
CA LEU A 324 8.04 23.53 24.96
C LEU A 324 6.98 22.98 25.90
N LYS A 325 7.00 21.67 26.17
CA LYS A 325 5.88 20.99 26.81
C LYS A 325 6.19 20.36 28.18
N GLU A 326 7.42 20.41 28.68
CA GLU A 326 7.84 19.64 29.88
C GLU A 326 7.46 18.15 29.80
N ILE A 327 7.30 17.60 28.59
CA ILE A 327 6.96 16.18 28.36
C ILE A 327 8.26 15.38 28.20
N GLU A 328 8.32 14.23 28.85
CA GLU A 328 9.41 13.26 28.69
C GLU A 328 9.58 12.81 27.23
N LYS A 329 10.81 12.49 26.83
CA LYS A 329 11.09 11.99 25.48
C LYS A 329 10.28 10.72 25.21
N GLN A 330 9.38 10.79 24.23
CA GLN A 330 8.74 9.60 23.66
C GLN A 330 9.63 9.03 22.57
N ASP A 331 10.00 7.75 22.68
CA ASP A 331 10.82 7.04 21.69
C ASP A 331 10.05 6.74 20.39
N ASP A 332 8.71 6.76 20.45
CA ASP A 332 7.85 6.55 19.29
C ASP A 332 7.66 7.83 18.47
N MET A 333 7.73 7.70 17.14
CA MET A 333 7.65 8.80 16.19
C MET A 333 6.21 9.29 15.92
N THR A 334 5.18 8.79 16.62
CA THR A 334 3.77 9.14 16.37
C THR A 334 3.51 10.65 16.34
N SER A 335 4.07 11.43 17.26
CA SER A 335 3.93 12.89 17.27
C SER A 335 4.60 13.54 16.05
N PHE A 336 5.74 13.03 15.61
CA PHE A 336 6.42 13.48 14.41
C PHE A 336 5.61 13.14 13.15
N TYR A 337 5.09 11.92 13.05
CA TYR A 337 4.20 11.50 11.98
C TYR A 337 2.88 12.29 11.92
N ASN A 338 2.41 12.83 13.04
CA ASN A 338 1.22 13.67 13.08
C ASN A 338 1.51 15.17 12.86
N THR A 339 2.78 15.56 12.78
CA THR A 339 3.19 16.94 12.55
C THR A 339 3.05 17.28 11.06
N PRO A 340 2.44 18.42 10.70
CA PRO A 340 2.37 18.89 9.31
C PRO A 340 3.74 19.01 8.65
N PRO A 341 3.87 18.80 7.33
CA PRO A 341 5.15 18.97 6.62
C PRO A 341 5.60 20.43 6.61
N LEU A 342 4.68 21.35 6.31
CA LEU A 342 4.98 22.77 6.20
C LEU A 342 4.77 23.51 7.53
N GLY A 343 5.53 24.60 7.69
CA GLY A 343 5.47 25.49 8.86
C GLY A 343 6.78 25.55 9.64
N LYS A 344 6.89 26.53 10.55
CA LYS A 344 8.11 26.82 11.32
C LYS A 344 8.64 25.62 12.11
N ARG A 345 7.76 24.70 12.51
CA ARG A 345 8.07 23.43 13.19
C ARG A 345 7.41 22.25 12.47
N GLY A 346 7.24 22.36 11.15
CA GLY A 346 6.79 21.24 10.33
C GLY A 346 7.90 20.22 10.13
N THR A 347 7.56 18.99 9.73
CA THR A 347 8.55 17.93 9.53
C THR A 347 9.61 18.33 8.49
N CYS A 348 9.23 19.02 7.41
CA CYS A 348 10.19 19.48 6.39
C CYS A 348 11.23 20.45 6.97
N SER A 349 10.90 21.27 7.98
CA SER A 349 11.88 22.17 8.60
C SER A 349 13.00 21.40 9.31
N TYR A 350 12.65 20.30 9.99
CA TYR A 350 13.63 19.42 10.64
C TYR A 350 14.44 18.61 9.63
N LEU A 351 13.78 18.09 8.59
CA LEU A 351 14.43 17.36 7.49
C LEU A 351 15.42 18.28 6.74
N THR A 352 15.02 19.50 6.38
CA THR A 352 15.90 20.47 5.70
C THR A 352 17.14 20.77 6.54
N LYS A 353 16.98 20.95 7.87
CA LYS A 353 18.09 21.25 8.77
C LYS A 353 19.15 20.14 8.75
N VAL A 354 18.74 18.88 8.86
CA VAL A 354 19.70 17.76 8.88
C VAL A 354 20.33 17.51 7.50
N VAL A 355 19.57 17.69 6.42
CA VAL A 355 20.10 17.59 5.05
C VAL A 355 21.17 18.66 4.80
N MET A 356 20.90 19.92 5.17
CA MET A 356 21.87 21.00 5.04
C MET A 356 23.13 20.74 5.85
N ASN A 357 23.01 20.28 7.10
CA ASN A 357 24.17 19.93 7.93
C ASN A 357 25.00 18.83 7.26
N SER A 358 24.35 17.76 6.77
CA SER A 358 25.03 16.66 6.10
C SER A 358 25.75 17.08 4.82
N LEU A 359 25.24 18.05 4.07
CA LEU A 359 25.88 18.58 2.87
C LEU A 359 27.05 19.51 3.19
N LEU A 360 26.93 20.30 4.26
CA LEU A 360 27.96 21.26 4.69
C LEU A 360 29.13 20.63 5.46
N GLU A 361 28.96 19.40 5.96
CA GLU A 361 30.07 18.62 6.52
C GLU A 361 31.08 18.16 5.45
N GLY A 362 30.76 18.29 4.16
CA GLY A 362 31.62 17.94 3.03
C GLY A 362 32.45 19.09 2.45
N GLU A 363 33.37 18.78 1.54
CA GLU A 363 34.11 19.79 0.76
C GLU A 363 33.20 20.43 -0.30
N VAL A 364 33.07 21.77 -0.27
CA VAL A 364 32.30 22.53 -1.27
C VAL A 364 33.11 22.59 -2.57
N LYS A 365 32.57 22.06 -3.67
CA LYS A 365 33.20 22.22 -4.99
C LYS A 365 33.06 23.67 -5.46
N PRO A 366 34.15 24.33 -5.89
CA PRO A 366 34.04 25.64 -6.51
C PRO A 366 33.20 25.53 -7.79
N SER A 367 32.20 26.39 -7.95
CA SER A 367 31.41 26.49 -9.18
C SER A 367 32.32 26.92 -10.33
N ASN A 368 32.33 26.16 -11.43
CA ASN A 368 33.11 26.49 -12.64
C ASN A 368 32.48 27.60 -13.50
N GLU A 369 31.60 28.44 -12.94
CA GLU A 369 30.89 29.50 -13.68
C GLU A 369 31.36 30.94 -13.38
N ASP A 370 32.49 31.13 -12.69
CA ASP A 370 33.12 32.46 -12.62
C ASP A 370 34.20 32.64 -13.68
N SER A 371 33.80 32.69 -14.95
CA SER A 371 34.54 33.42 -15.97
C SER A 371 34.15 34.90 -15.96
N CYS A 372 34.22 35.55 -14.80
CA CYS A 372 34.25 37.01 -14.73
C CYS A 372 35.69 37.48 -15.02
N LEU A 373 36.07 37.43 -16.31
CA LEU A 373 37.22 38.21 -16.78
C LEU A 373 36.80 39.68 -16.81
N VAL A 374 37.15 40.41 -15.76
CA VAL A 374 37.18 41.87 -15.79
C VAL A 374 38.23 42.26 -16.83
N SER A 375 37.78 42.79 -17.97
CA SER A 375 38.63 43.41 -18.98
C SER A 375 38.86 44.88 -18.65
#